data_AF-A0A6L3C6M2-F1
#
_entry.id   AF-A0A6L3C6M2-F1
#
_cell.length_a   1.000
_cell.length_b   1.000
_cell.length_c   1.000
_cell.angle_alpha   90.00
_cell.angle_beta   90.00
_cell.angle_gamma   90.00
#
_symmetry.space_group_name_H-M   'P 1'
#
loop_
_entity.id
_entity.type
_entity.pdbx_description
1 polymer ?
#
loop_
_entity_poly.entity_id
_entity_poly.type
_entity_poly.pdbx_seq_one_letter_code
_entity_poly.pdbx_strand_id
1 'polypeptide(L)' 'MALGNRREESAVPALSAALTSNESLVRGHAAWALGQIANPEAIKALEQSYEDETDQYVRSELTAALDIVALKKHL' A
#
# COMPACT_ATOMS: atom_id res chain seq x y z
N MET A 1 8.44 18.17 -16.68
CA MET A 1 8.96 17.26 -15.65
C MET A 1 8.11 15.99 -15.66
N ALA A 2 8.54 14.94 -16.33
CA ALA A 2 7.76 13.71 -16.51
C ALA A 2 8.68 12.50 -16.33
N LEU A 3 8.94 12.12 -15.08
CA LEU A 3 9.77 10.95 -14.69
C LEU A 3 9.37 10.37 -13.32
N GLY A 4 8.10 10.56 -12.92
CA GLY A 4 7.52 10.04 -11.66
C GLY A 4 6.80 8.70 -11.84
N ASN A 5 5.83 8.64 -12.76
CA ASN A 5 4.83 7.56 -12.76
C ASN A 5 5.39 6.15 -13.01
N ARG A 6 6.46 5.98 -13.80
CA ARG A 6 7.01 4.64 -14.10
C ARG A 6 7.77 3.99 -12.95
N ARG A 7 8.27 4.79 -12.00
CA ARG A 7 9.01 4.26 -10.83
C ARG A 7 8.09 3.80 -9.71
N GLU A 8 6.86 4.28 -9.69
CA GLU A 8 5.84 3.89 -8.72
C GLU A 8 5.37 2.44 -8.93
N GLU A 9 5.11 2.04 -10.17
CA GLU A 9 4.67 0.67 -10.49
C GLU A 9 5.76 -0.37 -10.21
N SER A 10 7.03 -0.03 -10.48
CA SER A 10 8.17 -0.92 -10.17
C SER A 10 8.46 -1.04 -8.67
N ALA A 11 7.92 -0.14 -7.84
CA ALA A 11 8.07 -0.18 -6.39
C ALA A 11 7.06 -1.12 -5.70
N VAL A 12 5.97 -1.51 -6.39
CA VAL A 12 4.94 -2.41 -5.86
C VAL A 12 5.49 -3.72 -5.27
N PRO A 13 6.38 -4.47 -5.94
CA PRO A 13 6.94 -5.70 -5.36
C PRO A 13 7.82 -5.43 -4.14
N ALA A 14 8.59 -4.33 -4.13
CA ALA A 14 9.43 -3.96 -2.99
C ALA A 14 8.59 -3.55 -1.77
N LEU A 15 7.51 -2.79 -2.00
CA LEU A 15 6.58 -2.38 -0.95
C LEU A 15 5.73 -3.55 -0.45
N SER A 16 5.36 -4.50 -1.32
CA SER A 16 4.68 -5.73 -0.91
C SER A 16 5.57 -6.58 0.00
N ALA A 17 6.87 -6.66 -0.26
CA ALA A 17 7.80 -7.30 0.66
C ALA A 17 7.85 -6.56 2.01
N ALA A 18 7.82 -5.23 2.00
CA ALA A 18 7.81 -4.41 3.21
C ALA A 18 6.53 -4.58 4.06
N LEU A 19 5.39 -4.95 3.46
CA LEU A 19 4.18 -5.33 4.21
C LEU A 19 4.38 -6.58 5.09
N THR A 20 5.38 -7.41 4.81
CA THR A 20 5.71 -8.58 5.65
C THR A 20 6.83 -8.32 6.67
N SER A 21 7.27 -7.07 6.80
CA SER A 21 8.34 -6.71 7.71
C SER A 21 7.92 -6.84 9.18
N ASN A 22 8.89 -7.17 10.04
CA ASN A 22 8.63 -7.37 11.48
C ASN A 22 8.26 -6.07 12.21
N GLU A 23 8.56 -4.91 11.62
CA GLU A 23 8.28 -3.59 12.18
C GLU A 23 6.93 -3.04 11.69
N SER A 24 5.99 -2.81 12.62
CA SER A 24 4.67 -2.23 12.31
C SER A 24 4.76 -0.88 11.59
N LEU A 25 5.75 -0.04 11.93
CA LEU A 25 5.97 1.25 11.25
C LEU A 25 6.34 1.08 9.77
N VAL A 26 7.13 0.05 9.44
CA VAL A 26 7.52 -0.24 8.05
C VAL A 26 6.33 -0.77 7.27
N ARG A 27 5.52 -1.65 7.88
CA ARG A 27 4.28 -2.15 7.27
C ARG A 27 3.28 -1.03 6.98
N GLY A 28 3.08 -0.11 7.94
CA GLY A 28 2.21 1.06 7.75
C GLY A 28 2.67 1.98 6.62
N HIS A 29 3.97 2.33 6.56
CA HIS A 29 4.51 3.13 5.46
C HIS A 29 4.40 2.43 4.10
N ALA A 30 4.65 1.12 4.06
CA ALA A 30 4.50 0.32 2.85
C ALA A 30 3.04 0.33 2.37
N ALA A 31 2.09 0.19 3.29
CA ALA A 31 0.67 0.27 3.00
C ALA A 31 0.28 1.63 2.41
N TRP A 32 0.70 2.72 3.06
CA TRP A 32 0.44 4.07 2.57
C TRP A 32 1.01 4.30 1.17
N ALA A 33 2.26 3.90 0.92
CA ALA A 33 2.90 4.04 -0.38
C ALA A 33 2.18 3.23 -1.47
N LEU A 34 1.75 1.99 -1.17
CA LEU A 34 0.95 1.18 -2.09
C LEU A 34 -0.40 1.83 -2.42
N GLY A 35 -1.04 2.46 -1.42
CA GLY A 35 -2.27 3.22 -1.63
C GLY A 35 -2.09 4.44 -2.54
N GLN A 36 -0.93 5.11 -2.46
CA GLN A 36 -0.59 6.24 -3.32
C GLN A 36 -0.42 5.80 -4.78
N ILE A 37 0.17 4.62 -5.01
CA ILE A 37 0.35 4.04 -6.35
C ILE A 37 -1.01 3.68 -6.96
N ALA A 38 -1.94 3.13 -6.17
CA ALA A 38 -3.29 2.76 -6.59
C ALA A 38 -3.38 1.77 -7.77
N ASN A 39 -2.34 0.95 -7.95
CA ASN A 39 -2.31 -0.10 -8.96
C ASN A 39 -3.10 -1.35 -8.53
N PRO A 40 -3.61 -2.16 -9.47
CA PRO A 40 -4.33 -3.39 -9.15
C PRO A 40 -3.53 -4.38 -8.28
N GLU A 41 -2.23 -4.52 -8.53
CA GLU A 41 -1.34 -5.34 -7.71
C GLU A 41 -1.15 -4.78 -6.30
N ALA A 42 -1.08 -3.45 -6.17
CA ALA A 42 -0.95 -2.79 -4.88
C ALA A 42 -2.22 -2.97 -4.03
N ILE A 43 -3.40 -2.81 -4.63
CA ILE A 43 -4.69 -3.06 -3.96
C ILE A 43 -4.75 -4.49 -3.44
N LYS A 44 -4.42 -5.46 -4.29
CA LYS A 44 -4.45 -6.87 -3.90
C LYS A 44 -3.49 -7.17 -2.75
N ALA A 45 -2.29 -6.59 -2.77
CA ALA A 45 -1.33 -6.74 -1.68
C ALA A 45 -1.82 -6.10 -0.36
N LEU A 46 -2.46 -4.93 -0.43
CA LEU A 46 -3.07 -4.27 0.72
C LEU A 46 -4.21 -5.09 1.32
N GLU A 47 -5.11 -5.62 0.48
CA GLU A 47 -6.23 -6.46 0.93
C GLU A 47 -5.73 -7.73 1.62
N GLN A 48 -4.77 -8.44 1.01
CA GLN A 48 -4.17 -9.63 1.61
C GLN A 48 -3.46 -9.32 2.94
N SER A 49 -2.67 -8.24 2.98
CA SER A 49 -1.98 -7.85 4.21
C SER A 49 -2.97 -7.44 5.30
N TYR A 50 -4.13 -6.89 4.97
CA TYR A 50 -5.15 -6.52 5.94
C TYR A 50 -5.82 -7.73 6.62
N GLU A 51 -5.93 -8.86 5.92
CA GLU A 51 -6.47 -10.10 6.49
C GLU A 51 -5.53 -10.73 7.52
N ASP A 52 -4.22 -10.72 7.25
CA ASP A 52 -3.18 -11.26 8.13
C ASP A 52 -2.73 -10.28 9.24
N GLU A 53 -3.03 -8.98 9.11
CA GLU A 53 -2.55 -7.98 10.06
C GLU A 53 -3.31 -7.99 11.39
N THR A 54 -2.53 -8.07 12.47
CA THR A 54 -3.05 -8.06 13.84
C THR A 54 -2.83 -6.73 14.55
N ASP A 55 -1.91 -5.91 14.05
CA ASP A 55 -1.60 -4.61 14.62
C ASP A 55 -2.65 -3.56 14.21
N GLN A 56 -3.28 -2.93 15.21
CA GLN A 56 -4.33 -1.94 14.99
C GLN A 56 -3.83 -0.69 14.27
N TYR A 57 -2.57 -0.29 14.48
CA TYR A 57 -1.98 0.85 13.79
C TYR A 57 -1.84 0.55 12.29
N VAL A 58 -1.29 -0.62 11.96
CA VAL A 58 -1.09 -1.02 10.56
C VAL A 58 -2.42 -1.22 9.84
N ARG A 59 -3.44 -1.77 10.52
CA ARG A 59 -4.79 -1.89 9.96
C ARG A 59 -5.42 -0.54 9.63
N SER A 60 -5.21 0.48 10.44
CA SER A 60 -5.67 1.84 10.13
C SER A 60 -4.99 2.38 8.87
N GLU A 61 -3.67 2.20 8.75
CA GLU A 61 -2.92 2.64 7.56
C GLU A 61 -3.34 1.88 6.30
N LEU A 62 -3.53 0.56 6.39
CA LEU A 62 -4.05 -0.28 5.30
C LEU A 62 -5.46 0.15 4.86
N THR A 63 -6.33 0.45 5.81
CA THR A 63 -7.70 0.93 5.52
C THR A 63 -7.66 2.29 4.84
N ALA A 64 -6.84 3.22 5.36
CA ALA A 64 -6.66 4.53 4.76
C ALA A 64 -6.07 4.45 3.34
N ALA A 65 -5.11 3.55 3.12
CA ALA A 65 -4.55 3.29 1.80
C ALA A 65 -5.62 2.81 0.82
N LEU A 66 -6.47 1.84 1.21
CA LEU A 66 -7.58 1.35 0.38
C LEU A 66 -8.60 2.46 0.06
N ASP A 67 -8.91 3.33 1.02
CA ASP A 67 -9.81 4.48 0.82
C ASP A 67 -9.23 5.49 -0.19
N ILE A 68 -7.94 5.80 -0.09
CA ILE A 68 -7.23 6.65 -1.06
C ILE A 68 -7.31 6.05 -2.47
N VAL A 69 -7.12 4.75 -2.61
CA VAL A 69 -7.23 4.08 -3.92
C VAL A 69 -8.66 4.17 -4.46
N ALA A 70 -9.67 3.93 -3.61
CA ALA A 70 -11.06 4.07 -3.99
C ALA A 70 -11.36 5.50 -4.49
N LEU A 71 -10.87 6.53 -3.77
CA LEU A 71 -11.03 7.93 -4.16
C LEU A 71 -10.35 8.24 -5.50
N LYS A 72 -9.14 7.73 -5.73
CA LYS A 72 -8.40 7.93 -6.99
C LYS A 72 -9.04 7.22 -8.18
N LYS A 73 -9.75 6.12 -7.97
CA LYS A 73 -10.44 5.36 -9.03
C LYS A 73 -11.65 6.12 -9.61
N HIS A 74 -12.13 7.14 -8.91
CA HIS A 74 -13.29 7.96 -9.29
C HIS A 74 -12.93 9.35 -9.85
N LEU A 75 -11.64 9.66 -10.02
CA LEU A 75 -11.13 10.89 -10.63
C LEU A 75 -10.61 10.62 -12.05
#